data_AF-A0A6J1SPY3-F1
#
_entry.id   AF-A0A6J1SPY3-F1
#
_cell.length_a   1.000
_cell.length_b   1.000
_cell.length_c   1.000
_cell.angle_alpha   90.00
_cell.angle_beta   90.00
_cell.angle_gamma   90.00
#
_symmetry.space_group_name_H-M   'P 1'
#
loop_
_entity.id
_entity.type
_entity.pdbx_description
1 polymer ?
#
loop_
_entity_poly.entity_id
_entity_poly.type
_entity_poly.pdbx_seq_one_letter_code
_entity_poly.pdbx_strand_id
1 'polypeptide(L)'
;MPSVLAATLLLLLVNGIQATGGGGRGHHQQHERGTPATKEREKWEACAKDRQCLDADCSSCTDDDLPCQRTCVWKCLCGCGGRPWGDKGYLVWEKCYAGCKRGHKACRSGCGDAAQHEDCADACWLERNKCSCQCSQAVSATTPARDRT
;
A
#
# COMPACT_ATOMS: atom_id res chain seq x y z
N MET A 1 -38.21 28.93 43.26
CA MET A 1 -37.90 30.35 42.98
C MET A 1 -38.44 30.67 41.60
N PRO A 2 -39.25 31.73 41.44
CA PRO A 2 -40.05 31.99 40.24
C PRO A 2 -39.23 32.61 39.12
N SER A 3 -39.81 32.50 37.93
CA SER A 3 -39.21 32.78 36.64
C SER A 3 -39.60 34.16 36.09
N VAL A 4 -38.69 34.70 35.28
CA VAL A 4 -38.84 35.61 34.11
C VAL A 4 -39.42 37.03 34.30
N LEU A 5 -38.62 38.05 33.93
CA LEU A 5 -38.80 38.91 32.74
C LEU A 5 -38.04 40.25 32.91
N ALA A 6 -37.02 40.49 32.08
CA ALA A 6 -36.58 41.83 31.68
C ALA A 6 -35.74 41.69 30.40
N ALA A 7 -36.33 42.00 29.25
CA ALA A 7 -36.18 43.28 28.56
C ALA A 7 -34.96 43.29 27.61
N THR A 8 -35.25 42.97 26.36
CA THR A 8 -34.42 43.29 25.18
C THR A 8 -34.32 44.79 24.98
N LEU A 9 -33.11 45.33 24.79
CA LEU A 9 -32.89 46.54 23.99
C LEU A 9 -31.48 46.52 23.35
N LEU A 10 -31.45 46.93 22.08
CA LEU A 10 -30.36 46.88 21.10
C LEU A 10 -29.17 47.81 21.37
N LEU A 11 -28.09 47.58 20.58
CA LEU A 11 -27.17 48.52 19.88
C LEU A 11 -25.71 48.06 20.13
N LEU A 12 -24.81 47.81 19.16
CA LEU A 12 -24.54 48.50 17.89
C LEU A 12 -23.89 47.57 16.85
N LEU A 13 -24.14 47.92 15.59
CA LEU A 13 -23.53 47.45 14.35
C LEU A 13 -22.01 47.72 14.31
N VAL A 14 -21.26 46.96 13.50
CA VAL A 14 -20.47 47.47 12.35
C VAL A 14 -19.62 46.34 11.71
N ASN A 15 -20.03 45.98 10.49
CA ASN A 15 -19.24 45.60 9.30
C ASN A 15 -18.06 44.62 9.39
N GLY A 16 -18.31 43.38 8.98
CA GLY A 16 -17.34 42.53 8.30
C GLY A 16 -17.91 42.10 6.94
N ILE A 17 -17.48 42.75 5.87
CA ILE A 17 -17.92 42.53 4.48
C ILE A 17 -17.61 41.08 4.08
N GLN A 18 -18.65 40.32 3.73
CA GLN A 18 -18.51 39.04 3.04
C GLN A 18 -18.18 39.33 1.57
N ALA A 19 -16.93 39.12 1.18
CA ALA A 19 -16.57 38.97 -0.22
C ALA A 19 -16.82 37.51 -0.62
N THR A 20 -17.93 37.30 -1.33
CA THR A 20 -18.22 36.09 -2.09
C THR A 20 -17.42 36.09 -3.39
N GLY A 21 -16.80 34.96 -3.72
CA GLY A 21 -16.40 34.62 -5.08
C GLY A 21 -14.95 34.20 -5.26
N GLY A 22 -14.74 32.92 -5.58
CA GLY A 22 -13.50 32.43 -6.17
C GLY A 22 -13.03 31.10 -5.58
N GLY A 23 -13.32 30.02 -6.28
CA GLY A 23 -13.01 28.66 -5.86
C GLY A 23 -11.52 28.41 -5.60
N GLY A 24 -11.29 27.54 -4.62
CA GLY A 24 -9.98 27.03 -4.27
C GLY A 24 -10.07 26.26 -2.97
N ARG A 25 -10.62 25.04 -3.03
CA ARG A 25 -10.40 24.04 -1.98
C ARG A 25 -8.91 23.72 -1.94
N GLY A 26 -8.14 24.58 -1.28
CA GLY A 26 -6.87 24.20 -0.71
C GLY A 26 -7.18 23.33 0.49
N HIS A 27 -7.53 22.06 0.26
CA HIS A 27 -7.18 21.04 1.23
C HIS A 27 -5.67 21.19 1.40
N HIS A 28 -5.25 21.82 2.50
CA HIS A 28 -3.93 21.59 3.06
C HIS A 28 -3.96 20.13 3.50
N GLN A 29 -3.82 19.25 2.51
CA GLN A 29 -3.45 17.88 2.70
C GLN A 29 -2.04 18.01 3.26
N GLN A 30 -1.97 18.07 4.60
CA GLN A 30 -0.78 17.64 5.29
C GLN A 30 -0.52 16.27 4.67
N HIS A 31 0.45 16.21 3.75
CA HIS A 31 1.10 14.97 3.43
C HIS A 31 1.64 14.54 4.79
N GLU A 32 0.88 13.71 5.50
CA GLU A 32 1.40 12.75 6.46
C GLU A 32 2.69 12.27 5.81
N ARG A 33 3.84 12.77 6.29
CA ARG A 33 5.13 12.47 5.68
C ARG A 33 5.30 10.99 5.94
N GLY A 34 4.88 10.18 4.96
CA GLY A 34 4.89 8.73 5.05
C GLY A 34 6.27 8.26 5.49
N THR A 35 6.33 7.08 6.10
CA THR A 35 7.62 6.48 6.41
C THR A 35 8.44 6.42 5.12
N PRO A 36 9.69 6.91 5.10
CA PRO A 36 10.56 6.78 3.93
C PRO A 36 10.59 5.33 3.46
N ALA A 37 10.56 5.12 2.15
CA ALA A 37 10.56 3.78 1.57
C ALA A 37 11.77 2.97 2.03
N THR A 38 12.93 3.62 2.23
CA THR A 38 14.10 2.97 2.83
C THR A 38 13.80 2.37 4.21
N LYS A 39 13.15 3.13 5.11
CA LYS A 39 12.80 2.63 6.44
C LYS A 39 11.74 1.52 6.42
N GLU A 40 10.80 1.58 5.48
CA GLU A 40 9.81 0.51 5.31
C GLU A 40 10.47 -0.77 4.76
N ARG A 41 11.38 -0.63 3.80
CA ARG A 41 12.19 -1.75 3.29
C ARG A 41 13.06 -2.36 4.38
N GLU A 42 13.78 -1.56 5.16
CA GLU A 42 14.61 -2.02 6.26
C GLU A 42 13.82 -2.85 7.28
N LYS A 43 12.61 -2.40 7.66
CA LYS A 43 11.73 -3.16 8.56
C LYS A 43 11.31 -4.50 7.94
N TRP A 44 10.98 -4.50 6.65
CA TRP A 44 10.62 -5.73 5.94
C TRP A 44 11.80 -6.69 5.91
N GLU A 45 12.98 -6.24 5.50
CA GLU A 45 14.18 -7.07 5.41
C GLU A 45 14.64 -7.57 6.79
N ALA A 46 14.56 -6.74 7.83
CA ALA A 46 14.84 -7.14 9.21
C ALA A 46 13.90 -8.26 9.66
N CYS A 47 12.59 -8.11 9.47
CA CYS A 47 11.64 -9.19 9.76
C CYS A 47 11.93 -10.45 8.94
N ALA A 48 12.23 -10.30 7.65
CA ALA A 48 12.51 -11.44 6.77
C ALA A 48 13.76 -12.20 7.22
N LYS A 49 14.77 -11.48 7.70
CA LYS A 49 15.99 -12.06 8.27
C LYS A 49 15.73 -12.74 9.61
N ASP A 50 15.03 -12.07 10.53
CA ASP A 50 14.72 -12.60 11.86
C ASP A 50 13.88 -13.87 11.79
N ARG A 51 12.97 -13.95 10.81
CA ARG A 51 12.15 -15.13 10.53
C ARG A 51 12.80 -16.13 9.58
N GLN A 52 14.03 -15.85 9.12
CA GLN A 52 14.76 -16.66 8.16
C GLN A 52 13.94 -16.98 6.91
N CYS A 53 13.17 -16.03 6.38
CA CYS A 53 12.19 -16.30 5.31
C CYS A 53 12.79 -16.88 4.03
N LEU A 54 14.05 -16.57 3.71
CA LEU A 54 14.75 -17.11 2.53
C LEU A 54 15.26 -18.54 2.75
N ASP A 55 15.51 -18.90 4.00
CA ASP A 55 15.96 -20.20 4.46
C ASP A 55 14.85 -20.90 5.26
N ALA A 56 13.59 -20.51 5.02
CA ALA A 56 12.46 -20.95 5.82
C ALA A 56 12.38 -22.47 5.76
N ASP A 57 12.20 -23.12 6.91
CA ASP A 57 11.93 -24.55 6.93
C ASP A 57 10.56 -24.81 6.30
N CYS A 58 10.60 -25.20 5.04
CA CYS A 58 9.45 -25.56 4.23
C CYS A 58 9.24 -27.08 4.26
N SER A 59 9.47 -27.75 5.40
CA SER A 59 9.37 -29.21 5.60
C SER A 59 8.09 -29.89 5.09
N SER A 60 7.01 -29.14 4.86
CA SER A 60 5.81 -29.62 4.16
C SER A 60 5.99 -29.84 2.66
N CYS A 61 7.07 -29.33 2.07
CA CYS A 61 7.41 -29.41 0.65
C CYS A 61 8.48 -30.48 0.44
N THR A 62 8.48 -31.13 -0.72
CA THR A 62 9.65 -31.92 -1.14
C THR A 62 10.72 -31.01 -1.73
N ASP A 63 11.97 -31.48 -1.74
CA ASP A 63 13.12 -30.73 -2.27
C ASP A 63 12.99 -30.41 -3.78
N ASP A 64 12.19 -31.18 -4.52
CA ASP A 64 11.92 -30.96 -5.94
C ASP A 64 10.66 -30.11 -6.20
N ASP A 65 9.83 -29.85 -5.18
CA ASP A 65 8.61 -29.04 -5.29
C ASP A 65 8.94 -27.54 -5.18
N LEU A 66 9.58 -27.03 -6.23
CA LEU A 66 9.89 -25.60 -6.38
C LEU A 66 8.65 -24.69 -6.21
N PRO A 67 7.47 -25.03 -6.76
CA PRO A 67 6.23 -24.28 -6.48
C PRO A 67 5.90 -24.19 -4.98
N CYS A 68 6.00 -25.28 -4.24
CA CYS A 68 5.75 -25.32 -2.80
C CYS A 68 6.78 -24.49 -2.03
N GLN A 69 8.08 -24.68 -2.31
CA GLN A 69 9.17 -23.94 -1.65
C GLN A 69 9.04 -22.43 -1.88
N ARG A 70 8.79 -22.00 -3.12
CA ARG A 70 8.52 -20.59 -3.46
C ARG A 70 7.32 -20.05 -2.70
N THR A 71 6.23 -20.80 -2.66
CA THR A 71 5.01 -20.40 -1.95
C THR A 71 5.28 -20.22 -0.46
N CYS A 72 6.03 -21.14 0.16
CA CYS A 72 6.46 -21.06 1.55
C CYS A 72 7.29 -19.80 1.84
N VAL A 73 8.33 -19.55 1.04
CA VAL A 73 9.17 -18.33 1.15
C VAL A 73 8.31 -17.07 1.04
N TRP A 74 7.45 -17.00 0.04
CA TRP A 74 6.62 -15.81 -0.17
C TRP A 74 5.53 -15.63 0.88
N LYS A 75 4.98 -16.71 1.45
CA LYS A 75 4.10 -16.62 2.63
C LYS A 75 4.79 -15.92 3.79
N CYS A 76 6.04 -16.28 4.07
CA CYS A 76 6.84 -15.63 5.10
C CYS A 76 7.12 -14.15 4.78
N LEU A 77 7.61 -13.88 3.56
CA LEU A 77 7.93 -12.51 3.11
C LEU A 77 6.70 -11.60 3.15
N CYS A 78 5.54 -12.07 2.68
CA CYS A 78 4.32 -11.29 2.70
C CYS A 78 3.85 -11.02 4.13
N GLY A 79 3.99 -11.99 5.04
CA GLY A 79 3.74 -11.79 6.47
C GLY A 79 4.58 -10.64 7.06
N CYS A 80 5.86 -10.55 6.70
CA CYS A 80 6.72 -9.43 7.11
C CYS A 80 6.29 -8.08 6.50
N GLY A 81 5.75 -8.10 5.29
CA GLY A 81 5.13 -6.93 4.66
C GLY A 81 3.74 -6.57 5.18
N GLY A 82 3.26 -7.24 6.23
CA GLY A 82 1.91 -7.04 6.78
C GLY A 82 0.79 -7.44 5.82
N ARG A 83 1.06 -8.33 4.87
CA ARG A 83 0.12 -8.76 3.84
C ARG A 83 -0.09 -10.27 3.93
N PRO A 84 -1.32 -10.77 4.12
CA PRO A 84 -1.55 -12.20 4.11
C PRO A 84 -1.27 -12.76 2.72
N TRP A 85 -0.81 -13.99 2.65
CA TRP A 85 -0.77 -14.74 1.40
C TRP A 85 -2.15 -15.29 1.08
N GLY A 86 -2.61 -15.21 -0.16
CA GLY A 86 -3.90 -15.78 -0.57
C GLY A 86 -3.79 -17.20 -1.13
N ASP A 87 -4.93 -17.79 -1.46
CA ASP A 87 -5.02 -19.22 -1.81
C ASP A 87 -4.89 -19.50 -3.32
N LYS A 88 -4.43 -18.52 -4.10
CA LYS A 88 -4.20 -18.74 -5.53
C LYS A 88 -2.99 -19.66 -5.71
N GLY A 89 -3.16 -20.66 -6.59
CA GLY A 89 -2.10 -21.61 -6.93
C GLY A 89 -0.86 -20.92 -7.53
N TYR A 90 0.30 -21.55 -7.34
CA TYR A 90 1.61 -21.02 -7.73
C TYR A 90 1.65 -20.50 -9.18
N LEU A 91 1.09 -21.22 -10.15
CA LEU A 91 1.14 -20.83 -11.57
C LEU A 91 0.39 -19.51 -11.85
N VAL A 92 -0.72 -19.27 -11.14
CA VAL A 92 -1.48 -18.00 -11.25
C VAL A 92 -0.65 -16.87 -10.66
N TRP A 93 -0.09 -17.10 -9.48
CA TRP A 93 0.81 -16.15 -8.82
C TRP A 93 2.02 -15.83 -9.71
N GLU A 94 2.67 -16.84 -10.30
CA GLU A 94 3.90 -16.69 -11.11
C GLU A 94 3.66 -15.83 -12.35
N LYS A 95 2.56 -16.07 -13.06
CA LYS A 95 2.18 -15.27 -14.23
C LYS A 95 1.92 -13.81 -13.84
N CYS A 96 1.25 -13.57 -12.71
CA CYS A 96 1.01 -12.23 -12.18
C CYS A 96 2.32 -11.56 -11.72
N TYR A 97 3.17 -12.28 -11.00
CA TYR A 97 4.45 -11.83 -10.49
C TYR A 97 5.43 -11.43 -11.61
N ALA A 98 5.36 -12.08 -12.76
CA ALA A 98 6.10 -11.65 -13.95
C ALA A 98 5.74 -10.20 -14.36
N GLY A 99 4.48 -9.80 -14.19
CA GLY A 99 4.03 -8.41 -14.34
C GLY A 99 4.65 -7.48 -13.30
N CYS A 100 4.64 -7.87 -12.02
CA CYS A 100 5.28 -7.12 -10.94
C CYS A 100 6.79 -6.89 -11.20
N LYS A 101 7.50 -7.92 -11.69
CA LYS A 101 8.93 -7.81 -12.06
C LYS A 101 9.18 -6.80 -13.19
N ARG A 102 8.31 -6.77 -14.20
CA ARG A 102 8.41 -5.77 -15.28
C ARG A 102 8.14 -4.35 -14.75
N GLY A 103 7.12 -4.19 -13.92
CA GLY A 103 6.81 -2.91 -13.26
C GLY A 103 7.97 -2.40 -12.40
N HIS A 104 8.59 -3.28 -11.60
CA HIS A 104 9.80 -2.97 -10.84
C HIS A 104 10.95 -2.49 -11.71
N LYS A 105 11.22 -3.19 -12.83
CA LYS A 105 12.31 -2.81 -13.75
C LYS A 105 12.07 -1.41 -14.32
N ALA A 106 10.85 -1.13 -14.78
CA ALA A 106 10.46 0.18 -15.32
C ALA A 106 10.53 1.28 -14.26
N CYS A 107 10.03 1.01 -13.05
CA CYS A 107 10.11 1.92 -11.91
C CYS A 107 11.56 2.26 -11.58
N ARG A 108 12.42 1.24 -11.41
CA ARG A 108 13.82 1.43 -11.06
C ARG A 108 14.59 2.19 -12.14
N SER A 109 14.32 1.94 -13.43
CA SER A 109 14.92 2.73 -14.51
C SER A 109 14.47 4.19 -14.51
N GLY A 110 13.27 4.48 -14.01
CA GLY A 110 12.74 5.83 -13.86
C GLY A 110 13.32 6.59 -12.68
N CYS A 111 13.99 5.92 -11.73
CA CYS A 111 14.62 6.60 -10.62
C CYS A 111 15.80 7.45 -11.11
N GLY A 112 16.72 6.93 -11.93
CA GLY A 112 17.99 7.58 -12.36
C GLY A 112 19.19 7.19 -11.47
N ASP A 113 20.31 7.95 -11.48
CA ASP A 113 21.61 7.47 -10.97
C ASP A 113 22.18 8.10 -9.66
N ALA A 114 21.53 9.06 -8.99
CA ALA A 114 22.13 9.76 -7.81
C ALA A 114 21.72 9.18 -6.43
N ALA A 115 22.41 9.53 -5.35
CA ALA A 115 22.16 9.00 -3.99
C ALA A 115 20.76 9.30 -3.40
N GLN A 116 20.02 10.28 -3.95
CA GLN A 116 18.61 10.56 -3.61
C GLN A 116 17.64 9.53 -4.24
N HIS A 117 18.18 8.55 -4.96
CA HIS A 117 17.44 7.54 -5.70
C HIS A 117 17.30 6.24 -4.93
N GLU A 118 18.00 6.07 -3.79
CA GLU A 118 17.85 4.88 -2.95
C GLU A 118 16.43 4.77 -2.41
N ASP A 119 15.84 5.86 -1.91
CA ASP A 119 14.43 5.85 -1.46
C ASP A 119 13.46 5.56 -2.62
N CYS A 120 13.76 6.05 -3.84
CA CYS A 120 13.00 5.69 -5.05
C CYS A 120 13.14 4.20 -5.39
N ALA A 121 14.36 3.66 -5.37
CA ALA A 121 14.63 2.25 -5.65
C ALA A 121 14.00 1.34 -4.60
N ASP A 122 13.99 1.76 -3.33
CA ASP A 122 13.33 1.09 -2.22
C ASP A 122 11.81 1.13 -2.38
N ALA A 123 11.25 2.25 -2.82
CA ALA A 123 9.83 2.35 -3.16
C ALA A 123 9.47 1.37 -4.28
N CYS A 124 10.27 1.30 -5.34
CA CYS A 124 10.08 0.32 -6.41
C CYS A 124 10.16 -1.13 -5.89
N TRP A 125 11.11 -1.43 -5.00
CA TRP A 125 11.26 -2.74 -4.37
C TRP A 125 10.02 -3.11 -3.54
N LEU A 126 9.53 -2.17 -2.73
CA LEU A 126 8.33 -2.33 -1.91
C LEU A 126 7.12 -2.59 -2.79
N GLU A 127 6.90 -1.76 -3.82
CA GLU A 127 5.79 -1.94 -4.76
C GLU A 127 5.82 -3.30 -5.44
N ARG A 128 7.00 -3.78 -5.86
CA ARG A 128 7.15 -5.13 -6.43
C ARG A 128 6.70 -6.22 -5.45
N ASN A 129 7.13 -6.13 -4.20
CA ASN A 129 6.83 -7.14 -3.19
C ASN A 129 5.36 -7.07 -2.74
N LYS A 130 4.80 -5.87 -2.58
CA LYS A 130 3.37 -5.65 -2.35
C LYS A 130 2.54 -6.25 -3.47
N CYS A 131 2.93 -6.00 -4.73
CA CYS A 131 2.30 -6.59 -5.92
C CYS A 131 2.39 -8.13 -5.91
N SER A 132 3.55 -8.71 -5.57
CA SER A 132 3.70 -10.16 -5.42
C SER A 132 2.72 -10.76 -4.41
N CYS A 133 2.55 -10.12 -3.25
CA CYS A 133 1.60 -10.57 -2.24
C CYS A 133 0.14 -10.41 -2.72
N GLN A 134 -0.17 -9.36 -3.46
CA GLN A 134 -1.49 -9.20 -4.08
C GLN A 134 -1.76 -10.24 -5.16
N CYS A 135 -0.74 -10.70 -5.90
CA CYS A 135 -0.90 -11.76 -6.90
C CYS A 135 -1.40 -13.07 -6.30
N SER A 136 -1.08 -13.38 -5.04
CA SER A 136 -1.63 -14.56 -4.36
C SER A 136 -3.04 -14.33 -3.82
N GLN A 137 -3.41 -13.07 -3.59
CA GLN A 137 -4.73 -12.65 -3.10
C GLN A 137 -5.75 -12.39 -4.22
N ALA A 138 -5.30 -12.12 -5.45
CA ALA A 138 -6.12 -11.54 -6.50
C ALA A 138 -7.41 -12.35 -6.74
N VAL A 139 -8.51 -11.79 -6.22
CA VAL A 139 -9.88 -12.07 -6.61
C VAL A 139 -9.96 -11.92 -8.13
N SER A 140 -10.57 -12.89 -8.81
CA SER A 140 -10.74 -12.88 -10.26
C SER A 140 -11.48 -11.60 -10.68
N ALA A 141 -10.77 -10.59 -11.16
CA ALA A 141 -11.39 -9.41 -11.73
C ALA A 141 -11.73 -9.66 -13.21
N THR A 142 -12.71 -10.53 -13.50
CA THR A 142 -13.50 -10.57 -14.76
C THR A 142 -14.62 -11.61 -14.59
N THR A 143 -15.91 -11.28 -14.61
CA THR A 143 -16.65 -10.61 -15.69
C THR A 143 -17.89 -9.94 -15.07
N PRO A 144 -18.26 -8.70 -15.42
CA PRO A 144 -19.64 -8.27 -15.17
C PRO A 144 -20.53 -9.26 -15.92
N ALA A 145 -21.50 -9.86 -15.22
CA ALA A 145 -22.63 -10.46 -15.90
C ALA A 145 -23.19 -9.36 -16.81
N ARG A 146 -22.92 -9.43 -18.11
CA ARG A 146 -23.72 -8.73 -19.09
C ARG A 146 -25.13 -9.23 -18.83
N ASP A 147 -25.98 -8.33 -18.35
CA ASP A 147 -27.42 -8.44 -18.42
C ASP A 147 -27.77 -9.13 -19.74
N ARG A 148 -28.33 -10.32 -19.62
CA ARG A 148 -29.00 -10.98 -20.72
C ARG A 148 -30.49 -10.72 -20.44
N THR A 149 -30.97 -9.69 -21.16
CA THR A 149 -32.36 -9.40 -21.53
C THR A 149 -33.33 -10.54 -21.35
#